data_AF-A0A6G3XHI7-F1
#
_entry.id   AF-A0A6G3XHI7-F1
#
_cell.length_a   1.000
_cell.length_b   1.000
_cell.length_c   1.000
_cell.angle_alpha   90.00
_cell.angle_beta   90.00
_cell.angle_gamma   90.00
#
_symmetry.space_group_name_H-M   'P 1'
#
loop_
_entity.id
_entity.type
_entity.pdbx_description
1 polymer ?
#
loop_
_entity_poly.entity_id
_entity_poly.type
_entity_poly.pdbx_seq_one_letter_code
_entity_poly.pdbx_strand_id
1 'polypeptide(L)'
;QVENMIMPPSAHGVKVISIGMFTPGNAPVVWRGPMLHRALQQFLADVYWGDLDVLLLDLPPGTGDIAISVAQLVPGAEILVVTTPQQAAAEVAERAGSIAVQTHQ
;
A
#
# COMPACT_ATOMS: atom_id res chain seq x y z
N GLN A 1 -4.00 -21.00 -15.43
CA GLN A 1 -2.95 -20.20 -14.77
C GLN A 1 -2.36 -19.31 -15.83
N VAL A 2 -2.47 -18.00 -15.67
CA VAL A 2 -1.63 -17.06 -16.43
C VAL A 2 -0.30 -17.04 -15.70
N GLU A 3 0.73 -17.64 -16.30
CA GLU A 3 2.16 -17.39 -16.00
C GLU A 3 2.58 -17.27 -14.52
N ASN A 4 2.30 -18.27 -13.67
CA ASN A 4 2.75 -18.31 -12.26
C ASN A 4 2.30 -17.13 -11.36
N MET A 5 1.36 -16.29 -11.81
CA MET A 5 0.87 -15.16 -11.01
C MET A 5 -0.09 -15.59 -9.91
N ILE A 6 -0.10 -14.83 -8.82
CA ILE A 6 -1.05 -14.95 -7.72
C ILE A 6 -2.41 -14.42 -8.20
N MET A 7 -3.42 -15.28 -8.19
CA MET A 7 -4.81 -14.85 -8.46
C MET A 7 -5.41 -14.28 -7.18
N PRO A 8 -5.70 -12.97 -7.09
CA PRO A 8 -6.24 -12.38 -5.88
C PRO A 8 -7.70 -12.87 -5.68
N PRO A 9 -8.12 -13.10 -4.43
CA PRO A 9 -9.54 -13.22 -4.10
C PRO A 9 -10.34 -12.06 -4.71
N SER A 10 -11.55 -12.37 -5.16
CA SER A 10 -12.47 -11.37 -5.71
C SER A 10 -13.87 -11.54 -5.15
N ALA A 11 -14.50 -10.41 -4.84
CA ALA A 11 -15.89 -10.34 -4.40
C ALA A 11 -16.47 -9.00 -4.86
N HIS A 12 -17.75 -8.98 -5.25
CA HIS A 12 -18.45 -7.77 -5.68
C HIS A 12 -17.72 -6.97 -6.78
N GLY A 13 -16.98 -7.65 -7.65
CA GLY A 13 -16.19 -7.01 -8.72
C GLY A 13 -14.87 -6.38 -8.27
N VAL A 14 -14.51 -6.48 -6.98
CA VAL A 14 -13.25 -5.96 -6.43
C VAL A 14 -12.28 -7.10 -6.20
N LYS A 15 -11.03 -6.93 -6.66
CA LYS A 15 -9.90 -7.82 -6.37
C LYS A 15 -9.15 -7.30 -5.16
N VAL A 16 -8.76 -8.18 -4.24
CA VAL A 16 -8.03 -7.78 -3.03
C VAL A 16 -6.89 -8.74 -2.78
N ILE A 17 -5.74 -8.19 -2.39
CA ILE A 17 -4.64 -8.96 -1.81
C ILE A 17 -4.22 -8.28 -0.51
N SER A 18 -3.93 -9.07 0.51
CA SER A 18 -3.43 -8.56 1.78
C SER A 18 -2.45 -9.55 2.37
N ILE A 19 -1.44 -9.05 3.07
CA ILE A 19 -0.49 -9.92 3.74
C ILE A 19 -1.18 -10.74 4.84
N GLY A 20 -2.26 -10.21 5.42
CA GLY A 20 -3.09 -10.93 6.39
C GLY A 20 -3.63 -12.27 5.87
N MET A 21 -3.72 -12.45 4.55
CA MET A 21 -4.16 -13.70 3.92
C MET A 21 -3.11 -14.81 3.99
N PHE A 22 -1.84 -14.47 4.22
CA PHE A 22 -0.72 -15.41 4.28
C PHE A 22 -0.21 -15.65 5.71
N THR A 23 -0.76 -14.93 6.69
CA THR A 23 -0.36 -15.04 8.10
C THR A 23 -1.35 -15.91 8.87
N PRO A 24 -0.90 -16.97 9.55
CA PRO A 24 -1.79 -17.83 10.32
C PRO A 24 -2.28 -17.12 11.59
N GLY A 25 -3.58 -16.85 11.67
CA GLY A 25 -4.24 -16.28 12.85
C GLY A 25 -3.88 -14.81 13.12
N ASN A 26 -3.96 -14.40 14.38
CA ASN A 26 -3.67 -13.03 14.83
C ASN A 26 -2.25 -12.87 15.37
N ALA A 27 -1.29 -13.63 14.83
CA ALA A 27 0.10 -13.56 15.29
C ALA A 27 0.69 -12.18 14.94
N PRO A 28 1.31 -11.47 15.90
CA PRO A 28 1.92 -10.19 15.63
C PRO A 28 3.07 -10.38 14.64
N VAL A 29 2.93 -9.82 13.44
CA VAL A 29 3.99 -9.82 12.44
C VAL A 29 4.79 -8.53 12.58
N VAL A 30 6.08 -8.67 12.88
CA VAL A 30 7.00 -7.53 12.94
C VAL A 30 7.37 -7.15 11.51
N TRP A 31 6.71 -6.12 11.01
CA TRP A 31 6.99 -5.54 9.70
C TRP A 31 8.17 -4.58 9.79
N ARG A 32 9.32 -4.96 9.20
CA ARG A 32 10.43 -4.02 8.97
C ARG A 32 10.33 -3.40 7.58
N GLY A 33 10.83 -2.17 7.41
CA GLY A 33 10.80 -1.42 6.13
C GLY A 33 11.17 -2.26 4.90
N PRO A 34 12.31 -2.99 4.89
CA PRO A 34 12.70 -3.83 3.75
C PRO A 34 11.78 -5.02 3.45
N MET A 35 11.00 -5.48 4.44
CA MET A 35 10.00 -6.54 4.21
C MET A 35 8.74 -5.95 3.57
N LEU A 36 8.31 -4.78 4.04
CA LEU A 36 7.16 -4.09 3.47
C LEU A 36 7.41 -3.66 2.02
N HIS A 37 8.61 -3.13 1.71
CA HIS A 37 8.99 -2.79 0.33
C HIS A 37 8.90 -4.01 -0.60
N ARG A 38 9.47 -5.15 -0.17
CA ARG A 38 9.40 -6.40 -0.95
C ARG A 38 7.97 -6.92 -1.10
N ALA A 39 7.15 -6.84 -0.06
CA ALA A 39 5.74 -7.24 -0.14
C ALA A 39 4.96 -6.37 -1.13
N LEU A 40 5.18 -5.04 -1.11
CA LEU A 40 4.58 -4.12 -2.07
C LEU A 40 5.03 -4.45 -3.51
N GLN A 41 6.33 -4.65 -3.72
CA GLN A 41 6.86 -5.05 -5.03
C GLN A 41 6.23 -6.36 -5.51
N GLN A 42 6.06 -7.35 -4.63
CA GLN A 42 5.42 -8.62 -4.95
C GLN A 42 3.93 -8.43 -5.31
N PHE A 43 3.20 -7.58 -4.58
CA PHE A 43 1.79 -7.29 -4.90
C PHE A 43 1.61 -6.57 -6.23
N LEU A 44 2.57 -5.74 -6.63
CA LEU A 44 2.53 -5.03 -7.91
C LEU A 44 2.96 -5.92 -9.09
N ALA A 45 3.97 -6.77 -8.89
CA ALA A 45 4.55 -7.57 -9.97
C ALA A 45 3.91 -8.95 -10.15
N ASP A 46 3.59 -9.63 -9.05
CA ASP A 46 3.26 -11.07 -9.08
C ASP A 46 1.76 -11.33 -8.95
N VAL A 47 0.93 -10.32 -8.68
CA VAL A 47 -0.53 -10.46 -8.58
C VAL A 47 -1.20 -10.14 -9.91
N TYR A 48 -2.08 -11.03 -10.36
CA TYR A 48 -2.82 -10.83 -11.61
C TYR A 48 -4.01 -9.88 -11.40
N TRP A 49 -3.74 -8.59 -11.53
CA TRP A 49 -4.75 -7.54 -11.46
C TRP A 49 -5.62 -7.43 -12.72
N GLY A 50 -5.10 -7.85 -13.87
CA GLY A 50 -5.78 -7.67 -15.16
C GLY A 50 -5.81 -6.19 -15.57
N ASP A 51 -6.85 -5.81 -16.31
CA ASP A 51 -7.10 -4.41 -16.64
C ASP A 51 -7.72 -3.69 -15.44
N LEU A 52 -7.09 -2.62 -14.97
CA LEU A 52 -7.51 -1.83 -13.82
C LEU A 52 -7.59 -0.37 -14.20
N ASP A 53 -8.73 0.26 -13.92
CA ASP A 53 -8.85 1.71 -13.94
C ASP A 53 -8.23 2.36 -12.70
N VAL A 54 -8.32 1.68 -11.54
CA VAL A 54 -7.86 2.18 -10.24
C VAL A 54 -7.27 1.04 -9.40
N LEU A 55 -6.12 1.29 -8.78
CA LEU A 55 -5.54 0.44 -7.74
C LEU A 55 -5.45 1.23 -6.43
N LEU A 56 -6.15 0.77 -5.40
CA LEU A 56 -6.08 1.36 -4.06
C LEU A 56 -5.04 0.63 -3.22
N LEU A 57 -4.13 1.40 -2.60
CA LEU A 57 -3.12 0.90 -1.68
C LEU A 57 -3.44 1.40 -0.27
N ASP A 58 -3.75 0.47 0.64
CA ASP A 58 -3.88 0.79 2.06
C ASP A 58 -2.49 0.80 2.72
N LEU A 59 -1.99 1.99 3.02
CA LEU A 59 -0.66 2.19 3.56
C LEU A 59 -0.70 2.25 5.10
N PRO A 60 0.28 1.67 5.80
CA PRO A 60 0.40 1.85 7.24
C PRO A 60 0.56 3.34 7.59
N PRO A 61 0.11 3.77 8.79
CA PRO A 61 0.10 5.18 9.15
C PRO A 61 1.53 5.77 9.20
N GLY A 62 1.63 7.06 8.87
CA GLY A 62 2.83 7.86 9.03
C GLY A 62 3.61 8.11 7.73
N THR A 63 4.84 8.56 7.91
CA THR A 63 5.73 9.11 6.87
C THR A 63 6.93 8.21 6.58
N GLY A 64 6.85 6.93 6.95
CA GLY A 64 7.98 6.01 6.93
C GLY A 64 8.34 5.51 5.53
N ASP A 65 9.25 4.52 5.50
CA ASP A 65 9.84 3.92 4.30
C ASP A 65 8.83 3.47 3.22
N ILE A 66 7.57 3.18 3.61
CA ILE A 66 6.55 2.73 2.67
C ILE A 66 6.06 3.84 1.74
N ALA A 67 5.88 5.06 2.24
CA ALA A 67 5.47 6.17 1.37
C ALA A 67 6.53 6.42 0.28
N ILE A 68 7.81 6.38 0.66
CA ILE A 68 8.94 6.48 -0.28
C ILE A 68 8.96 5.29 -1.24
N SER A 69 8.72 4.08 -0.74
CA SER A 69 8.67 2.86 -1.56
C SER A 69 7.57 2.93 -2.63
N VAL A 70 6.38 3.44 -2.28
CA VAL A 70 5.27 3.65 -3.24
C VAL A 70 5.71 4.64 -4.32
N ALA A 71 6.29 5.77 -3.94
CA ALA A 71 6.75 6.76 -4.92
C ALA A 71 7.83 6.21 -5.87
N GLN A 72 8.68 5.29 -5.40
CA GLN A 72 9.69 4.64 -6.22
C GLN A 72 9.12 3.54 -7.13
N LEU A 73 8.20 2.73 -6.61
CA LEU A 73 7.66 1.56 -7.33
C LEU A 73 6.51 1.92 -8.27
N VAL A 74 5.74 2.96 -7.93
CA VAL A 74 4.59 3.45 -8.71
C VAL A 74 4.73 4.97 -8.89
N PRO A 75 5.64 5.42 -9.78
CA PRO A 75 5.76 6.84 -10.10
C PRO A 75 4.45 7.39 -10.64
N GLY A 76 4.00 8.53 -10.10
CA GLY A 76 2.73 9.17 -10.49
C GLY A 76 1.48 8.63 -9.79
N ALA A 77 1.62 7.74 -8.80
CA ALA A 77 0.52 7.46 -7.88
C ALA A 77 0.12 8.74 -7.13
N GLU A 78 -1.18 8.92 -6.95
CA GLU A 78 -1.74 10.04 -6.17
C GLU A 78 -1.92 9.61 -4.71
N ILE A 79 -1.67 10.52 -3.78
CA ILE A 79 -1.81 10.26 -2.34
C ILE A 79 -3.09 10.90 -1.79
N LEU A 80 -3.96 10.08 -1.20
CA LEU A 80 -5.11 10.52 -0.43
C LEU A 80 -4.81 10.52 1.07
N VAL A 81 -4.65 11.70 1.66
CA VAL A 81 -4.40 11.86 3.10
C VAL A 81 -5.72 11.84 3.87
N VAL A 82 -5.86 10.89 4.80
CA VAL A 82 -7.03 10.77 5.68
C VAL A 82 -6.63 11.21 7.09
N THR A 83 -7.44 12.08 7.70
CA THR A 83 -7.21 12.59 9.05
C THR A 83 -8.51 12.75 9.84
N THR A 84 -8.39 13.07 11.12
CA THR A 84 -9.51 13.37 12.01
C THR A 84 -9.30 14.76 12.66
N PRO A 85 -10.34 15.42 13.20
CA PRO A 85 -10.25 16.80 13.66
C PRO A 85 -9.29 17.05 14.85
N GLN A 86 -8.80 16.01 15.51
CA GLN A 86 -7.86 16.13 16.63
C GLN A 86 -6.50 16.64 16.15
N GLN A 87 -5.93 17.59 16.88
CA GLN A 87 -4.68 18.26 16.51
C GLN A 87 -3.53 17.28 16.23
N ALA A 88 -3.37 16.24 17.04
CA ALA A 88 -2.31 15.24 16.84
C ALA A 88 -2.46 14.47 15.51
N ALA A 89 -3.69 14.19 15.06
CA ALA A 89 -3.93 13.53 13.78
C ALA A 89 -3.70 14.48 12.61
N ALA A 90 -4.08 15.76 12.76
CA ALA A 90 -3.83 16.80 11.77
C ALA A 90 -2.33 17.02 11.54
N GLU A 91 -1.52 17.08 12.59
CA GLU A 91 -0.05 17.23 12.48
C GLU A 91 0.61 16.07 11.73
N VAL A 92 0.14 14.83 11.95
CA VAL A 92 0.65 13.66 11.20
C VAL A 92 0.22 13.71 9.74
N ALA A 93 -1.02 14.11 9.47
CA ALA A 93 -1.54 14.26 8.11
C ALA A 93 -0.80 15.36 7.32
N GLU A 94 -0.49 16.49 7.95
CA GLU A 94 0.30 17.57 7.35
C GLU A 94 1.70 17.09 6.93
N ARG A 95 2.35 16.28 7.77
CA ARG A 95 3.65 15.68 7.44
C ARG A 95 3.55 14.69 6.28
N ALA A 96 2.51 13.86 6.25
CA ALA A 96 2.27 12.94 5.13
C ALA A 96 2.06 13.69 3.81
N GLY A 97 1.25 14.76 3.83
CA GLY A 97 1.04 15.62 2.66
C GLY A 97 2.32 16.33 2.20
N SER A 98 3.17 16.78 3.14
CA SER A 98 4.46 17.40 2.80
C SER A 98 5.41 16.43 2.10
N ILE A 99 5.38 15.14 2.46
CA ILE A 99 6.18 14.12 1.78
C ILE A 99 5.68 13.84 0.39
N ALA A 100 4.36 13.75 0.19
CA ALA A 100 3.77 13.57 -1.14
C ALA A 100 4.34 14.58 -2.15
N VAL A 101 4.36 15.87 -1.75
CA VAL A 101 4.94 16.96 -2.54
C VAL A 101 6.43 16.74 -2.84
N GLN A 102 7.22 16.30 -1.86
CA GLN A 102 8.65 16.03 -2.06
C GLN A 102 8.90 14.83 -2.99
N THR A 103 8.05 13.82 -2.92
CA THR A 103 8.12 12.62 -3.76
C THR A 103 7.45 12.78 -5.12
N HIS A 104 6.94 13.97 -5.44
CA HIS A 104 6.20 14.25 -6.68
C HIS A 104 5.01 13.30 -6.88
N GLN A 105 4.27 13.08 -5.79
CA GLN A 105 3.02 12.35 -5.71
C GLN A 105 1.86 13.34 -5.47
#